data_AF-A0ABD3VI31-F1
#
_entry.id   AF-A0ABD3VI31-F1
#
_cell.length_a   1.000
_cell.length_b   1.000
_cell.length_c   1.000
_cell.angle_alpha   90.00
_cell.angle_beta   90.00
_cell.angle_gamma   90.00
#
_symmetry.space_group_name_H-M   'P 1'
#
loop_
_entity.id
_entity.type
_entity.pdbx_description
1 polymer ?
#
loop_
_entity_poly.entity_id
_entity_poly.type
_entity_poly.pdbx_seq_one_letter_code
_entity_poly.pdbx_strand_id
1 'polypeptide(L)'
;METKSLVFTVWITLLFSQIVSNVKCIRTYFMTDLCGDELSMIFGDIYMGRLSLARPFTDSNLDCVVTIESWSFSPYITFHFEEVDFESLDCTDSYISFQDGKNEVSTSVAGLPIKLCGRNKTTYGVYSTSARYLRIHYKGNPNMSKFSIIFNCFDVGMCESYEYKCDNGWCINNDLNCNGYNPCGDNSDCQVKLSTGAVIGIVIGCVVFVGLIISTVICIYCCMRRQQRFQGILSNYPVNSQYFCISTQ
;
A
#
# COMPACT_ATOMS: atom_id res chain seq x y z
N MET A 1 18.59 -24.79 24.02
CA MET A 1 18.80 -23.62 23.13
C MET A 1 17.56 -23.31 22.27
N GLU A 2 16.45 -24.05 22.38
CA GLU A 2 15.26 -23.87 21.53
C GLU A 2 14.29 -22.76 21.98
N THR A 3 14.19 -22.46 23.27
CA THR A 3 13.23 -21.47 23.79
C THR A 3 13.55 -20.02 23.41
N LYS A 4 14.80 -19.69 23.10
CA LYS A 4 15.21 -18.32 22.69
C LYS A 4 14.88 -18.02 21.22
N SER A 5 14.84 -19.05 20.37
CA SER A 5 14.46 -18.91 18.95
C SER A 5 12.96 -18.63 18.81
N LEU A 6 12.15 -19.29 19.64
CA LEU A 6 10.69 -19.18 19.61
C LEU A 6 10.18 -17.81 20.06
N VAL A 7 10.86 -17.17 21.01
CA VAL A 7 10.51 -15.81 21.45
C VAL A 7 10.84 -14.79 20.35
N PHE A 8 11.99 -14.92 19.69
CA PHE A 8 12.40 -14.00 18.62
C PHE A 8 11.49 -14.07 17.39
N THR A 9 11.05 -15.27 16.99
CA THR A 9 10.08 -15.43 15.89
C THR A 9 8.71 -14.89 16.27
N VAL A 10 8.26 -15.05 17.52
CA VAL A 10 6.99 -14.48 18.02
C VAL A 10 7.03 -12.94 18.02
N TRP A 11 8.14 -12.32 18.39
CA TRP A 11 8.28 -10.86 18.31
C TRP A 11 8.30 -10.34 16.88
N ILE A 12 8.93 -11.05 15.94
CA ILE A 12 8.94 -10.68 14.52
C ILE A 12 7.54 -10.82 13.91
N THR A 13 6.79 -11.87 14.23
CA THR A 13 5.42 -12.05 13.72
C THR A 13 4.43 -11.07 14.34
N LEU A 14 4.61 -10.68 15.62
CA LEU A 14 3.82 -9.62 16.26
C LEU A 14 4.15 -8.22 15.69
N LEU A 15 5.41 -7.95 15.35
CA LEU A 15 5.79 -6.71 14.64
C LEU A 15 5.22 -6.67 13.23
N PHE A 16 5.21 -7.81 12.51
CA PHE A 16 4.58 -7.92 11.19
C PHE A 16 3.05 -7.77 11.25
N SER A 17 2.38 -8.29 12.28
CA SER A 17 0.92 -8.15 12.40
C SER A 17 0.45 -6.72 12.66
N GLN A 18 1.29 -5.89 13.31
CA GLN A 18 1.05 -4.45 13.49
C GLN A 18 1.21 -3.64 12.20
N ILE A 19 1.98 -4.15 11.22
CA ILE A 19 2.18 -3.50 9.90
C ILE A 19 0.98 -3.76 8.97
N VAL A 20 0.29 -4.89 9.13
CA VAL A 20 -0.80 -5.34 8.22
C VAL A 20 -2.18 -4.81 8.64
N SER A 21 -2.31 -4.09 9.77
CA SER A 21 -3.60 -3.87 10.45
C SER A 21 -4.38 -2.59 10.11
N ASN A 22 -3.94 -1.74 9.17
CA ASN A 22 -4.59 -0.44 8.90
C ASN A 22 -5.23 -0.28 7.51
N VAL A 23 -5.32 -1.35 6.69
CA VAL A 23 -6.02 -1.23 5.40
C VAL A 23 -7.53 -1.22 5.63
N LYS A 24 -8.17 -0.06 5.44
CA LYS A 24 -9.63 0.07 5.56
C LYS A 24 -10.30 -0.48 4.29
N CYS A 25 -11.35 -1.28 4.43
CA CYS A 25 -12.12 -1.72 3.27
C CYS A 25 -12.92 -0.55 2.69
N ILE A 26 -12.87 -0.38 1.37
CA ILE A 26 -13.70 0.57 0.64
C ILE A 26 -14.80 -0.14 -0.15
N ARG A 27 -15.91 0.55 -0.36
CA ARG A 27 -17.02 0.03 -1.15
C ARG A 27 -16.67 0.10 -2.64
N THR A 28 -16.95 -1.00 -3.36
CA THR A 28 -16.83 -1.06 -4.82
C THR A 28 -18.21 -0.86 -5.45
N TYR A 29 -18.27 0.05 -6.41
CA TYR A 29 -19.39 0.33 -7.28
C TYR A 29 -19.07 -0.16 -8.69
N PHE A 30 -20.08 -0.60 -9.42
CA PHE A 30 -19.91 -1.03 -10.80
C PHE A 30 -20.63 -0.08 -11.73
N MET A 31 -20.00 0.30 -12.84
CA MET A 31 -20.66 1.16 -13.84
C MET A 31 -21.91 0.51 -14.41
N THR A 32 -21.91 -0.81 -14.59
CA THR A 32 -23.11 -1.56 -15.01
C THR A 32 -24.28 -1.45 -14.04
N ASP A 33 -24.01 -1.31 -12.73
CA ASP A 33 -25.06 -1.22 -11.71
C ASP A 33 -25.61 0.21 -11.58
N LEU A 34 -24.77 1.22 -11.87
CA LEU A 34 -25.09 2.65 -11.74
C LEU A 34 -25.41 3.31 -13.09
N CYS A 35 -25.76 2.52 -14.09
CA CYS A 35 -25.79 3.02 -15.45
C CYS A 35 -26.93 4.02 -15.68
N GLY A 36 -26.57 5.27 -15.98
CA GLY A 36 -27.51 6.39 -16.09
C GLY A 36 -27.79 7.08 -14.75
N ASP A 37 -27.23 6.59 -13.65
CA ASP A 37 -27.46 7.10 -12.30
C ASP A 37 -26.35 8.05 -11.81
N GLU A 38 -26.67 8.72 -10.71
CA GLU A 38 -25.79 9.64 -10.00
C GLU A 38 -25.42 9.07 -8.63
N LEU A 39 -24.11 8.88 -8.41
CA LEU A 39 -23.56 8.47 -7.13
C LEU A 39 -23.25 9.72 -6.30
N SER A 40 -24.15 10.05 -5.37
CA SER A 40 -24.00 11.23 -4.52
C SER A 40 -23.32 10.90 -3.18
N MET A 41 -22.26 11.63 -2.86
CA MET A 41 -21.52 11.55 -1.60
C MET A 41 -22.06 12.53 -0.53
N ILE A 42 -23.22 13.17 -0.77
CA ILE A 42 -23.74 14.28 0.03
C ILE A 42 -24.01 13.92 1.51
N PHE A 43 -24.45 12.70 1.80
CA PHE A 43 -24.94 12.33 3.13
C PHE A 43 -23.85 11.85 4.11
N GLY A 44 -22.57 11.85 3.70
CA GLY A 44 -21.46 11.47 4.59
C GLY A 44 -21.32 9.96 4.83
N ASP A 45 -22.10 9.12 4.15
CA ASP A 45 -21.94 7.66 4.22
C ASP A 45 -20.77 7.15 3.35
N ILE A 46 -20.33 7.97 2.39
CA ILE A 46 -19.35 7.61 1.37
C ILE A 46 -18.31 8.73 1.27
N TYR A 47 -17.14 8.53 1.86
CA TYR A 47 -16.00 9.46 1.72
C TYR A 47 -15.03 9.06 0.61
N MET A 48 -15.06 7.79 0.24
CA MET A 48 -14.17 7.18 -0.73
C MET A 48 -14.81 5.90 -1.28
N GLY A 49 -14.54 5.60 -2.54
CA GLY A 49 -15.02 4.39 -3.17
C GLY A 49 -14.12 3.91 -4.30
N ARG A 50 -14.36 2.66 -4.72
CA ARG A 50 -13.83 2.12 -5.96
C ARG A 50 -14.95 2.12 -6.99
N LEU A 51 -14.70 2.64 -8.19
CA LEU A 51 -15.60 2.45 -9.33
C LEU A 51 -14.92 1.52 -10.33
N SER A 52 -15.53 0.36 -10.56
CA SER A 52 -15.08 -0.64 -11.52
C SER A 52 -16.07 -0.76 -12.66
N LEU A 53 -15.63 -1.32 -13.80
CA LEU A 53 -16.47 -1.39 -14.99
C LEU A 53 -17.72 -2.26 -14.79
N ALA A 54 -17.52 -3.55 -14.55
CA ALA A 54 -18.60 -4.53 -14.54
C ALA A 54 -18.23 -5.77 -13.72
N ARG A 55 -19.25 -6.44 -13.19
CA ARG A 55 -19.20 -7.88 -12.88
C ARG A 55 -19.37 -8.67 -14.19
N PRO A 56 -19.21 -10.01 -14.21
CA PRO A 56 -19.51 -10.80 -15.41
C PRO A 56 -20.87 -10.38 -15.99
N PHE A 57 -20.85 -9.89 -17.23
CA PHE A 57 -22.00 -9.22 -17.85
C PHE A 57 -22.43 -9.98 -19.09
N THR A 58 -23.73 -10.12 -19.29
CA THR A 58 -24.26 -10.91 -20.42
C THR A 58 -24.23 -10.15 -21.74
N ASP A 59 -24.32 -8.82 -21.71
CA ASP A 59 -24.26 -8.01 -22.93
C ASP A 59 -22.81 -7.76 -23.35
N SER A 60 -22.55 -7.80 -24.65
CA SER A 60 -21.26 -7.45 -25.23
C SER A 60 -21.18 -5.98 -25.64
N ASN A 61 -22.28 -5.21 -25.55
CA ASN A 61 -22.33 -3.81 -25.91
C ASN A 61 -22.92 -2.98 -24.76
N LEU A 62 -22.08 -2.21 -24.09
CA LEU A 62 -22.49 -1.30 -23.04
C LEU A 62 -22.14 0.13 -23.44
N ASP A 63 -23.12 1.02 -23.41
CA ASP A 63 -22.96 2.47 -23.55
C ASP A 63 -23.51 3.09 -22.26
N CYS A 64 -22.62 3.51 -21.38
CA CYS A 64 -22.94 3.75 -19.98
C CYS A 64 -22.31 5.00 -19.40
N VAL A 65 -23.14 5.83 -18.78
CA VAL A 65 -22.72 7.07 -18.12
C VAL A 65 -23.00 6.95 -16.64
N VAL A 66 -21.99 7.24 -15.82
CA VAL A 66 -22.11 7.36 -14.37
C VAL A 66 -21.65 8.77 -13.98
N THR A 67 -22.41 9.45 -13.13
CA THR A 67 -21.98 10.73 -12.57
C THR A 67 -21.70 10.58 -11.09
N ILE A 68 -20.54 11.03 -10.62
CA ILE A 68 -20.21 11.10 -9.20
C ILE A 68 -20.39 12.56 -8.77
N GLU A 69 -21.14 12.75 -7.69
CA GLU A 69 -21.34 14.05 -7.05
C GLU A 69 -20.59 14.07 -5.71
N SER A 70 -19.78 15.11 -5.53
CA SER A 70 -18.96 15.33 -4.34
C SER A 70 -19.81 15.71 -3.14
N TRP A 71 -19.18 15.70 -1.96
CA TRP A 71 -19.85 16.16 -0.74
C TRP A 71 -20.16 17.66 -0.78
N SER A 72 -21.22 18.10 -0.11
CA SER A 72 -21.64 19.50 -0.10
C SER A 72 -20.59 20.47 0.46
N PHE A 73 -19.67 19.98 1.30
CA PHE A 73 -18.61 20.76 1.92
C PHE A 73 -17.22 20.52 1.29
N SER A 74 -17.06 19.48 0.48
CA SER A 74 -15.80 19.17 -0.22
C SER A 74 -16.10 19.14 -1.72
N PRO A 75 -15.99 20.29 -2.41
CA PRO A 75 -16.54 20.46 -3.75
C PRO A 75 -15.68 19.79 -4.83
N TYR A 76 -14.54 19.19 -4.48
CA TYR A 76 -13.63 18.61 -5.46
C TYR A 76 -13.56 17.08 -5.30
N ILE A 77 -13.46 16.39 -6.42
CA ILE A 77 -13.30 14.94 -6.49
C ILE A 77 -11.90 14.67 -7.02
N THR A 78 -11.15 13.82 -6.33
CA THR A 78 -9.88 13.29 -6.81
C THR A 78 -10.03 11.81 -7.11
N PHE A 79 -9.31 11.33 -8.12
CA PHE A 79 -9.27 9.91 -8.46
C PHE A 79 -7.94 9.50 -9.09
N HIS A 80 -7.62 8.23 -8.96
CA HIS A 80 -6.49 7.59 -9.63
C HIS A 80 -6.91 6.22 -10.16
N PHE A 81 -6.17 5.74 -11.17
CA PHE A 81 -6.45 4.46 -11.80
C PHE A 81 -5.78 3.32 -11.03
N GLU A 82 -6.56 2.29 -10.72
CA GLU A 82 -6.06 1.00 -10.21
C GLU A 82 -5.82 0.03 -11.37
N GLU A 83 -6.73 0.03 -12.36
CA GLU A 83 -6.62 -0.81 -13.55
C GLU A 83 -7.18 -0.09 -14.79
N VAL A 84 -6.47 -0.21 -15.91
CA VAL A 84 -6.92 0.21 -17.24
C VAL A 84 -6.40 -0.81 -18.26
N ASP A 85 -7.33 -1.49 -18.92
CA ASP A 85 -7.05 -2.46 -19.97
C ASP A 85 -8.24 -2.47 -20.94
N PHE A 86 -8.05 -1.89 -22.12
CA PHE A 86 -9.06 -1.91 -23.18
C PHE A 86 -8.52 -2.59 -24.44
N GLU A 87 -9.40 -3.31 -25.15
CA GLU A 87 -9.06 -4.02 -26.39
C GLU A 87 -8.76 -3.07 -27.56
N SER A 88 -9.61 -2.05 -27.76
CA SER A 88 -9.46 -1.06 -28.84
C SER A 88 -8.25 -0.16 -28.61
N LEU A 89 -7.41 0.00 -29.64
CA LEU A 89 -6.21 0.85 -29.61
C LEU A 89 -6.45 2.27 -30.17
N ASP A 90 -7.53 2.45 -30.91
CA ASP A 90 -7.91 3.67 -31.64
C ASP A 90 -9.14 4.39 -31.04
N CYS A 91 -9.70 3.84 -29.95
CA CYS A 91 -10.81 4.40 -29.17
C CYS A 91 -12.10 4.59 -29.99
N THR A 92 -12.26 3.83 -31.07
CA THR A 92 -13.44 3.86 -31.95
C THR A 92 -14.58 3.07 -31.34
N ASP A 93 -14.33 1.80 -31.04
CA ASP A 93 -15.34 0.84 -30.57
C ASP A 93 -15.39 0.70 -29.05
N SER A 94 -14.25 0.89 -28.37
CA SER A 94 -14.17 0.79 -26.91
C SER A 94 -13.35 1.92 -26.32
N TYR A 95 -13.96 2.71 -25.45
CA TYR A 95 -13.30 3.82 -24.77
C TYR A 95 -13.97 4.14 -23.43
N ILE A 96 -13.23 4.84 -22.59
CA ILE A 96 -13.75 5.54 -21.43
C ILE A 96 -13.37 7.01 -21.51
N SER A 97 -14.20 7.89 -20.97
CA SER A 97 -13.97 9.33 -20.95
C SER A 97 -14.37 9.91 -19.61
N PHE A 98 -13.62 10.93 -19.17
CA PHE A 98 -13.78 11.59 -17.88
C PHE A 98 -14.02 13.08 -18.14
N GLN A 99 -15.20 13.56 -17.76
CA GLN A 99 -15.56 14.97 -17.90
C GLN A 99 -15.61 15.66 -16.53
N ASP A 100 -15.04 16.86 -16.49
CA ASP A 100 -15.01 17.76 -15.33
C ASP A 100 -16.31 18.58 -15.28
N GLY A 101 -17.38 17.93 -14.81
CA GLY A 101 -18.72 18.49 -14.74
C GLY A 101 -19.81 17.43 -14.90
N LYS A 102 -21.07 17.86 -14.78
CA LYS A 102 -22.25 16.98 -14.83
C LYS A 102 -22.73 16.69 -16.24
N ASN A 103 -22.45 17.58 -17.19
CA ASN A 103 -23.05 17.55 -18.53
C ASN A 103 -22.09 16.98 -19.56
N GLU A 104 -22.63 16.47 -20.67
CA GLU A 104 -21.84 15.94 -21.80
C GLU A 104 -20.92 16.99 -22.45
N VAL A 105 -21.30 18.27 -22.37
CA VAL A 105 -20.52 19.41 -22.90
C VAL A 105 -19.33 19.78 -21.99
N SER A 106 -19.26 19.19 -20.79
CA SER A 106 -18.17 19.49 -19.86
C SER A 106 -16.83 19.00 -20.44
N THR A 107 -15.77 19.77 -20.22
CA THR A 107 -14.44 19.45 -20.73
C THR A 107 -13.86 18.21 -20.09
N SER A 108 -12.90 17.58 -20.74
CA SER A 108 -12.15 16.49 -20.12
C SER A 108 -11.43 16.96 -18.85
N VAL A 109 -11.35 16.08 -17.86
CA VAL A 109 -10.56 16.34 -16.64
C VAL A 109 -9.13 16.69 -17.03
N ALA A 110 -8.57 17.72 -16.40
CA ALA A 110 -7.24 18.22 -16.72
C ALA A 110 -6.19 17.11 -16.65
N GLY A 111 -5.34 17.02 -17.68
CA GLY A 111 -4.32 15.97 -17.80
C GLY A 111 -4.80 14.66 -18.41
N LEU A 112 -6.11 14.49 -18.67
CA LEU A 112 -6.65 13.33 -19.38
C LEU A 112 -7.01 13.64 -20.84
N PRO A 113 -6.83 12.66 -21.75
CA PRO A 113 -7.34 12.78 -23.11
C PRO A 113 -8.87 12.65 -23.13
N ILE A 114 -9.48 13.10 -24.23
CA ILE A 114 -10.93 13.06 -24.45
C ILE A 114 -11.48 11.64 -24.34
N LYS A 115 -10.75 10.68 -24.93
CA LYS A 115 -11.04 9.26 -24.86
C LYS A 115 -9.78 8.53 -24.42
N LEU A 116 -9.94 7.62 -23.48
CA LEU A 116 -8.94 6.66 -23.05
C LEU A 116 -9.30 5.27 -23.57
N CYS A 117 -8.33 4.60 -24.15
CA CYS A 117 -8.44 3.21 -24.61
C CYS A 117 -7.03 2.58 -24.66
N GLY A 118 -6.96 1.33 -25.10
CA GLY A 118 -5.75 0.54 -25.20
C GLY A 118 -5.17 0.08 -23.87
N ARG A 119 -3.93 -0.41 -23.97
CA ARG A 119 -3.15 -1.02 -22.90
C ARG A 119 -1.91 -0.20 -22.56
N ASN A 120 -2.04 1.12 -22.44
CA ASN A 120 -0.89 1.93 -22.03
C ASN A 120 -0.95 2.19 -20.52
N LYS A 121 -0.02 1.59 -19.78
CA LYS A 121 0.10 1.72 -18.31
C LYS A 121 1.03 2.86 -17.88
N THR A 122 1.57 3.64 -18.81
CA THR A 122 2.62 4.62 -18.46
C THR A 122 2.03 5.86 -17.79
N THR A 123 1.99 5.78 -16.46
CA THR A 123 1.84 6.88 -15.49
C THR A 123 0.46 7.51 -15.44
N TYR A 124 -0.54 6.72 -15.06
CA TYR A 124 -1.77 7.28 -14.51
C TYR A 124 -1.46 7.97 -13.18
N GLY A 125 -1.40 9.31 -13.21
CA GLY A 125 -1.22 10.13 -12.03
C GLY A 125 -2.49 10.25 -11.20
N VAL A 126 -2.52 11.30 -10.38
CA VAL A 126 -3.70 11.70 -9.62
C VAL A 126 -4.42 12.80 -10.41
N TYR A 127 -5.71 12.62 -10.62
CA TYR A 127 -6.55 13.53 -11.37
C TYR A 127 -7.62 14.13 -10.46
N SER A 128 -8.02 15.37 -10.73
CA SER A 128 -9.00 16.06 -9.89
C SER A 128 -9.93 16.92 -10.73
N THR A 129 -11.18 17.00 -10.30
CA THR A 129 -12.17 17.91 -10.88
C THR A 129 -11.96 19.34 -10.40
N SER A 130 -12.45 20.32 -11.16
CA SER A 130 -12.51 21.72 -10.76
C SER A 130 -13.82 22.08 -10.03
N ALA A 131 -14.77 21.14 -9.97
CA ALA A 131 -16.06 21.30 -9.32
C ALA A 131 -16.61 19.97 -8.80
N ARG A 132 -17.86 19.99 -8.32
CA ARG A 132 -18.50 18.90 -7.55
C ARG A 132 -18.91 17.67 -8.34
N TYR A 133 -18.69 17.65 -9.65
CA TYR A 133 -19.20 16.58 -10.51
C TYR A 133 -18.07 15.98 -11.34
N LEU A 134 -18.01 14.65 -11.34
CA LEU A 134 -17.21 13.86 -12.25
C LEU A 134 -18.15 12.97 -13.08
N ARG A 135 -18.23 13.23 -14.38
CA ARG A 135 -19.00 12.39 -15.30
C ARG A 135 -18.07 11.42 -16.01
N ILE A 136 -18.44 10.15 -16.00
CA ILE A 136 -17.64 9.06 -16.57
C ILE A 136 -18.51 8.36 -17.60
N HIS A 137 -18.03 8.31 -18.84
CA HIS A 137 -18.75 7.66 -19.93
C HIS A 137 -17.89 6.56 -20.52
N TYR A 138 -18.40 5.33 -20.41
CA TYR A 138 -17.84 4.13 -21.00
C TYR A 138 -18.69 3.69 -22.19
N LYS A 139 -18.02 3.28 -23.26
CA LYS A 139 -18.65 2.61 -24.40
C LYS A 139 -17.79 1.43 -24.80
N GLY A 140 -18.38 0.25 -24.99
CA GLY A 140 -17.66 -0.94 -25.49
C GLY A 140 -18.13 -2.25 -24.87
N ASN A 141 -17.32 -3.31 -25.01
CA ASN A 141 -17.61 -4.62 -24.45
C ASN A 141 -17.04 -4.79 -23.03
N PRO A 142 -17.88 -4.86 -21.98
CA PRO A 142 -17.42 -4.92 -20.59
C PRO A 142 -16.70 -6.23 -20.24
N ASN A 143 -16.84 -7.29 -21.03
CA ASN A 143 -16.13 -8.55 -20.82
C ASN A 143 -14.70 -8.55 -21.41
N MET A 144 -14.43 -7.63 -22.34
CA MET A 144 -13.12 -7.47 -23.00
C MET A 144 -12.33 -6.28 -22.46
N SER A 145 -12.91 -5.55 -21.51
CA SER A 145 -12.33 -4.35 -20.93
C SER A 145 -12.24 -4.48 -19.41
N LYS A 146 -11.18 -3.94 -18.82
CA LYS A 146 -11.04 -3.78 -17.38
C LYS A 146 -10.71 -2.35 -17.05
N PHE A 147 -11.46 -1.83 -16.10
CA PHE A 147 -11.32 -0.48 -15.63
C PHE A 147 -11.67 -0.43 -14.15
N SER A 148 -10.80 0.20 -13.36
CA SER A 148 -11.01 0.46 -11.94
C SER A 148 -10.34 1.78 -11.55
N ILE A 149 -11.08 2.66 -10.89
CA ILE A 149 -10.56 3.87 -10.23
C ILE A 149 -10.88 3.85 -8.75
N ILE A 150 -10.04 4.51 -7.98
CA ILE A 150 -10.33 4.89 -6.61
C ILE A 150 -10.61 6.38 -6.59
N PHE A 151 -11.74 6.80 -6.00
CA PHE A 151 -12.13 8.20 -5.91
C PHE A 151 -12.43 8.59 -4.45
N ASN A 152 -12.17 9.86 -4.12
CA ASN A 152 -12.56 10.48 -2.86
C ASN A 152 -12.83 11.98 -3.08
N CYS A 153 -13.45 12.62 -2.08
CA CYS A 153 -13.58 14.08 -2.06
C CYS A 153 -12.39 14.71 -1.33
N PHE A 154 -12.11 15.96 -1.67
CA PHE A 154 -11.21 16.82 -0.92
C PHE A 154 -11.70 18.28 -0.93
N ASP A 155 -11.23 19.06 0.03
CA ASP A 155 -11.38 20.51 0.08
C ASP A 155 -9.99 21.19 0.03
N VAL A 156 -9.98 22.51 -0.18
CA VAL A 156 -8.76 23.33 -0.25
C VAL A 156 -8.90 24.51 0.72
N GLY A 157 -7.87 24.72 1.54
CA GLY A 157 -7.80 25.89 2.41
C GLY A 157 -7.54 25.52 3.87
N MET A 158 -8.36 26.05 4.78
CA MET A 158 -8.29 25.71 6.19
C MET A 158 -9.15 24.47 6.45
N CYS A 159 -8.50 23.36 6.76
CA CYS A 159 -9.20 22.12 7.06
C CYS A 159 -10.03 22.25 8.33
N GLU A 160 -11.24 21.69 8.28
CA GLU A 160 -12.14 21.64 9.42
C GLU A 160 -11.65 20.63 10.47
N SER A 161 -12.22 20.68 11.69
CA SER A 161 -11.79 19.79 12.78
C SER A 161 -12.00 18.30 12.50
N TYR A 162 -12.88 17.96 11.57
CA TYR A 162 -13.16 16.58 11.14
C TYR A 162 -12.31 16.14 9.93
N GLU A 163 -11.41 17.00 9.47
CA GLU A 163 -10.57 16.76 8.29
C GLU A 163 -9.10 16.58 8.66
N TYR A 164 -8.39 15.92 7.76
CA TYR A 164 -6.96 15.71 7.78
C TYR A 164 -6.32 16.60 6.72
N LYS A 165 -5.27 17.32 7.11
CA LYS A 165 -4.52 18.20 6.22
C LYS A 165 -3.35 17.45 5.57
N CYS A 166 -3.41 17.32 4.25
CA CYS A 166 -2.34 16.84 3.39
C CYS A 166 -1.22 17.89 3.23
N ASP A 167 -0.02 17.46 2.84
CA ASP A 167 1.14 18.34 2.63
C ASP A 167 0.97 19.23 1.38
N ASN A 168 0.26 18.74 0.35
CA ASN A 168 -0.17 19.54 -0.80
C ASN A 168 -1.28 20.57 -0.49
N GLY A 169 -1.74 20.65 0.75
CA GLY A 169 -2.76 21.60 1.20
C GLY A 169 -4.20 21.15 0.98
N TRP A 170 -4.44 19.92 0.54
CA TRP A 170 -5.77 19.32 0.50
C TRP A 170 -6.26 18.95 1.90
N CYS A 171 -7.57 19.02 2.07
CA CYS A 171 -8.27 18.58 3.27
C CYS A 171 -9.12 17.37 2.88
N ILE A 172 -8.85 16.23 3.51
CA ILE A 172 -9.61 14.98 3.30
C ILE A 172 -10.33 14.62 4.58
N ASN A 173 -11.36 13.78 4.51
CA ASN A 173 -12.03 13.31 5.72
C ASN A 173 -11.04 12.54 6.62
N ASN A 174 -11.06 12.78 7.95
CA ASN A 174 -10.17 12.11 8.90
C ASN A 174 -10.22 10.58 8.85
N ASP A 175 -11.37 10.01 8.45
CA ASP A 175 -11.56 8.57 8.27
C ASP A 175 -10.72 7.94 7.15
N LEU A 176 -10.10 8.78 6.32
CA LEU A 176 -9.24 8.38 5.20
C LEU A 176 -7.75 8.43 5.54
N ASN A 177 -7.38 8.94 6.71
CA ASN A 177 -5.99 8.98 7.18
C ASN A 177 -5.42 7.57 7.32
N CYS A 178 -4.25 7.33 6.72
CA CYS A 178 -3.54 6.06 6.76
C CYS A 178 -4.40 4.82 6.44
N ASN A 179 -5.38 4.95 5.54
CA ASN A 179 -6.33 3.87 5.26
C ASN A 179 -5.81 2.81 4.27
N GLY A 180 -4.55 2.93 3.84
CA GLY A 180 -3.90 2.06 2.85
C GLY A 180 -4.12 2.49 1.40
N TYR A 181 -4.83 3.60 1.18
CA TYR A 181 -4.98 4.26 -0.12
C TYR A 181 -4.36 5.66 -0.03
N ASN A 182 -4.11 6.32 -1.16
CA ASN A 182 -3.52 7.66 -1.23
C ASN A 182 -4.58 8.74 -1.56
N PRO A 183 -5.50 9.06 -0.63
CA PRO A 183 -6.55 10.07 -0.83
C PRO A 183 -6.01 11.50 -0.94
N CYS A 184 -4.81 11.77 -0.40
CA CYS A 184 -4.11 13.04 -0.58
C CYS A 184 -3.50 13.18 -1.98
N GLY A 185 -3.31 12.09 -2.71
CA GLY A 185 -2.66 12.06 -4.01
C GLY A 185 -1.14 12.21 -4.00
N ASP A 186 -0.55 12.75 -2.93
CA ASP A 186 0.89 12.97 -2.76
C ASP A 186 1.54 12.01 -1.73
N ASN A 187 0.78 11.05 -1.21
CA ASN A 187 1.14 10.12 -0.13
C ASN A 187 1.37 10.76 1.24
N SER A 188 0.91 12.00 1.44
CA SER A 188 0.96 12.69 2.73
C SER A 188 -0.22 12.35 3.65
N ASP A 189 -1.12 11.46 3.23
CA ASP A 189 -2.22 10.92 4.05
C ASP A 189 -1.74 10.03 5.19
N CYS A 190 -0.44 9.73 5.22
CA CYS A 190 0.18 8.88 6.22
C CYS A 190 1.44 9.52 6.80
N GLN A 191 1.27 10.38 7.80
CA GLN A 191 2.41 10.84 8.59
C GLN A 191 2.83 9.75 9.57
N VAL A 192 3.81 8.92 9.18
CA VAL A 192 4.51 8.01 10.10
C VAL A 192 5.31 8.86 11.09
N LYS A 193 4.62 9.37 12.12
CA LYS A 193 5.25 10.03 13.27
C LYS A 193 5.79 8.94 14.17
N LEU A 194 6.90 8.33 13.79
CA LEU A 194 7.75 7.66 14.76
C LEU A 194 8.15 8.74 15.77
N SER A 195 7.62 8.64 17.00
CA SER A 195 8.05 9.49 18.09
C SER A 195 9.57 9.48 18.16
N THR A 196 10.19 10.62 18.44
CA THR A 196 11.65 10.71 18.63
C THR A 196 12.13 9.65 19.63
N GLY A 197 11.30 9.31 20.63
CA GLY A 197 11.58 8.21 21.56
C GLY A 197 11.58 6.81 20.93
N ALA A 198 10.71 6.55 19.94
CA ALA A 198 10.69 5.28 19.20
C ALA A 198 11.94 5.12 18.32
N VAL A 199 12.38 6.20 17.65
CA VAL A 199 13.61 6.20 16.85
C VAL A 199 14.83 5.98 17.73
N ILE A 200 14.93 6.69 18.87
CA ILE A 200 16.01 6.51 19.85
C ILE A 200 16.01 5.08 20.40
N GLY A 201 14.84 4.52 20.72
CA GLY A 201 14.71 3.16 21.20
C GLY A 201 15.21 2.10 20.22
N ILE A 202 14.87 2.25 18.92
CA ILE A 202 15.34 1.35 17.86
C ILE A 202 16.87 1.43 17.72
N VAL A 203 17.44 2.63 17.69
CA VAL A 203 18.89 2.83 17.54
C VAL A 203 19.66 2.23 18.72
N ILE A 204 19.23 2.50 19.96
CA ILE A 204 19.89 1.93 21.16
C ILE A 204 19.76 0.41 21.17
N GLY A 205 18.58 -0.12 20.83
CA GLY A 205 18.35 -1.56 20.74
C GLY A 205 19.28 -2.24 19.74
N CYS A 206 19.46 -1.67 18.55
CA CYS A 206 20.37 -2.20 17.53
C CYS A 206 21.83 -2.17 17.99
N VAL A 207 22.29 -1.09 18.63
CA VAL A 207 23.68 -0.97 19.12
C VAL A 207 23.98 -2.01 20.19
N VAL A 208 23.08 -2.20 21.15
CA VAL A 208 23.24 -3.21 22.20
C VAL A 208 23.25 -4.62 21.62
N PHE A 209 22.35 -4.91 20.67
CA PHE A 209 22.28 -6.21 20.02
C PHE A 209 23.56 -6.55 19.24
N VAL A 210 24.08 -5.60 18.46
CA VAL A 210 25.36 -5.76 17.73
C VAL A 210 26.52 -5.94 18.70
N GLY A 211 26.55 -5.17 19.80
CA GLY A 211 27.57 -5.32 20.85
C GLY A 211 27.60 -6.72 21.48
N LEU A 212 26.43 -7.30 21.76
CA LEU A 212 26.31 -8.66 22.29
C LEU A 212 26.77 -9.72 21.28
N ILE A 213 26.45 -9.54 20.00
CA ILE A 213 26.94 -10.44 18.93
C ILE A 213 28.46 -10.38 18.83
N ILE A 214 29.06 -9.18 18.81
CA ILE A 214 30.52 -9.03 18.76
C ILE A 214 31.19 -9.68 19.98
N SER A 215 30.64 -9.45 21.18
CA SER A 215 31.16 -10.06 22.42
C SER A 215 31.13 -11.59 22.36
N THR A 216 30.04 -12.19 21.89
CA THR A 216 29.93 -13.66 21.79
C THR A 216 30.90 -14.24 20.76
N VAL A 217 31.07 -13.59 19.61
CA VAL A 217 32.05 -13.99 18.59
C VAL A 217 33.47 -13.94 19.14
N ILE A 218 33.84 -12.87 19.85
CA ILE A 218 35.15 -12.74 20.51
C ILE A 218 35.34 -13.84 21.56
N CYS A 219 34.33 -14.12 22.38
CA CYS A 219 34.40 -15.22 23.35
C CYS A 219 34.63 -16.57 22.68
N ILE A 220 33.90 -16.88 21.59
CA ILE A 220 34.08 -18.13 20.84
C ILE A 220 35.50 -18.19 20.25
N TYR A 221 35.96 -17.11 19.62
CA TYR A 221 37.31 -17.02 19.08
C TYR A 221 38.39 -17.24 20.16
N CYS A 222 38.24 -16.63 21.33
CA CYS A 222 39.14 -16.81 22.46
C CYS A 222 39.10 -18.24 23.02
N CYS A 223 37.92 -18.86 23.12
CA CYS A 223 37.75 -20.25 23.55
C CYS A 223 38.41 -21.23 22.57
N MET A 224 38.22 -21.03 21.26
CA MET A 224 38.85 -21.84 20.22
C MET A 224 40.38 -21.70 20.24
N ARG A 225 40.89 -20.46 20.40
CA ARG A 225 42.33 -20.20 20.51
C ARG A 225 42.95 -20.83 21.78
N ARG A 226 42.19 -20.88 22.88
CA ARG A 226 42.60 -21.60 24.11
C ARG A 226 42.62 -23.11 23.91
N GLN A 227 41.63 -23.69 23.22
CA GLN A 227 41.61 -25.12 22.91
C GLN A 227 42.81 -25.53 22.02
N GLN A 228 43.16 -24.71 21.03
CA GLN A 228 44.35 -24.94 20.20
C GLN A 228 45.65 -24.92 21.01
N ARG A 229 45.77 -24.02 22.01
CA ARG A 229 46.92 -24.02 22.94
C ARG A 229 46.99 -25.27 23.82
N PHE A 230 45.86 -25.87 24.17
CA PHE A 230 45.83 -27.08 25.02
C PHE A 230 46.27 -28.34 24.24
N GLN A 231 45.93 -28.44 22.94
CA GLN A 231 46.41 -29.55 22.10
C GLN A 231 47.92 -29.49 21.82
N GLY A 232 48.53 -28.30 21.78
CA GLY A 232 49.98 -28.15 21.66
C GLY A 232 50.78 -28.57 22.91
N ILE A 233 50.13 -28.59 24.08
CA ILE A 233 50.75 -29.02 25.35
C ILE A 233 50.71 -30.56 25.49
N LEU A 234 49.63 -31.22 25.04
CA LEU A 234 49.52 -32.68 25.05
C LEU A 234 50.40 -33.38 24.00
N SER A 235 50.85 -32.66 22.97
CA SER A 235 51.80 -33.18 21.97
C SER A 235 53.27 -33.20 22.42
N ASN A 236 53.60 -32.63 23.59
CA ASN A 236 54.99 -32.50 24.08
C ASN A 236 55.34 -33.45 25.24
N TYR A 237 54.44 -34.38 25.60
CA TYR A 237 54.77 -35.44 26.56
C TYR A 237 55.31 -36.67 25.82
N PRO A 238 56.59 -37.05 25.97
CA PRO A 238 57.07 -38.33 25.47
C PRO A 238 56.45 -39.44 26.32
N VAL A 239 55.60 -40.27 25.71
CA VAL A 239 55.13 -41.52 26.31
C VAL A 239 56.31 -42.50 26.27
N ASN A 240 57.08 -42.55 27.36
CA ASN A 240 58.16 -43.51 27.52
C ASN A 240 57.55 -44.90 27.77
N SER A 241 57.57 -45.74 26.76
CA SER A 241 57.09 -47.12 26.79
C SER A 241 58.17 -48.04 27.37
N GLN A 242 58.13 -48.32 28.67
CA GLN A 242 58.94 -49.38 29.29
C GLN A 242 58.24 -50.04 30.49
N TYR A 243 57.80 -51.29 30.27
CA TYR A 243 57.66 -52.45 31.18
C TYR A 243 56.84 -52.31 32.48
N PHE A 244 55.86 -53.19 32.72
CA PHE A 244 56.08 -54.49 33.41
C PHE A 244 54.76 -55.28 33.54
N CYS A 245 54.83 -56.60 33.29
CA CYS A 245 53.77 -57.60 33.49
C CYS A 245 53.42 -57.75 35.00
N ILE A 246 52.33 -58.41 35.41
CA ILE A 246 52.27 -59.87 35.60
C ILE A 246 50.80 -60.31 35.81
N SER A 247 50.58 -61.54 35.37
CA SER A 247 49.41 -62.40 35.33
C SER A 247 48.84 -62.89 36.69
N THR A 248 47.52 -63.12 36.65
CA THR A 248 46.75 -64.27 37.19
C THR A 248 46.86 -64.65 38.67
N GLN A 249 45.71 -64.65 39.36
CA GLN A 249 44.85 -65.85 39.46
C GLN A 249 43.38 -65.44 39.51
#